data_AF-A0A2E6G6U7-F1
#
_entry.id   AF-A0A2E6G6U7-F1
#
_cell.length_a   1.000
_cell.length_b   1.000
_cell.length_c   1.000
_cell.angle_alpha   90.00
_cell.angle_beta   90.00
_cell.angle_gamma   90.00
#
_symmetry.space_group_name_H-M   'P 1'
#
loop_
_entity.id
_entity.type
_entity.pdbx_description
1 polymer ?
#
loop_
_entity_poly.entity_id
_entity_poly.type
_entity_poly.pdbx_seq_one_letter_code
_entity_poly.pdbx_strand_id
1 'polypeptide(L)'
;MLELIKEIKSRNIKTKAWVAEDPKNRWAGLYIEDEAHWVERGITTLADLERDELATYIYEGHKDAFGTKGRHYDFDSMTLQELKDEADYISKAANETFEREEAHKKECLKEFKDLVQKTIANGAGNEETALRWLSEGEKFYHIQDIESWVWDYGILFTDYGRELVKKLEGIVTFEEWKEAV
;
A
#
# COMPACT_ATOMS: atom_id res chain seq x y z
N MET A 1 -14.69 -33.44 -3.76
CA MET A 1 -15.06 -32.76 -5.02
C MET A 1 -16.44 -32.08 -4.99
N LEU A 2 -17.56 -32.80 -4.93
CA LEU A 2 -18.91 -32.18 -4.93
C LEU A 2 -19.10 -31.15 -3.80
N GLU A 3 -18.56 -31.43 -2.61
CA GLU A 3 -18.56 -30.52 -1.47
C GLU A 3 -17.77 -29.22 -1.74
N LEU A 4 -16.58 -29.33 -2.33
CA LEU A 4 -15.74 -28.18 -2.70
C LEU A 4 -16.46 -27.26 -3.69
N ILE A 5 -17.07 -27.82 -4.75
CA ILE A 5 -17.80 -27.02 -5.75
C ILE A 5 -19.05 -26.38 -5.15
N LYS A 6 -19.73 -27.06 -4.22
CA LYS A 6 -20.86 -26.49 -3.48
C LYS A 6 -20.42 -25.28 -2.65
N GLU A 7 -19.30 -25.38 -1.96
CA GLU A 7 -18.74 -24.29 -1.16
C GLU A 7 -18.31 -23.11 -2.05
N ILE A 8 -17.58 -23.37 -3.14
CA ILE A 8 -17.18 -22.37 -4.13
C ILE A 8 -18.38 -21.58 -4.65
N LYS A 9 -19.45 -22.28 -5.04
CA LYS A 9 -20.70 -21.64 -5.49
C LYS A 9 -21.35 -20.80 -4.39
N SER A 10 -21.34 -21.30 -3.14
CA SER A 10 -21.85 -20.53 -2.00
C SER A 10 -21.06 -19.24 -1.78
N ARG A 11 -19.72 -19.30 -1.83
CA ARG A 11 -18.84 -18.12 -1.74
C ARG A 11 -19.12 -17.14 -2.86
N ASN A 12 -19.21 -17.60 -4.11
CA ASN A 12 -19.55 -16.75 -5.25
C ASN A 12 -20.90 -16.05 -5.10
N ILE A 13 -21.92 -16.72 -4.56
CA ILE A 13 -23.23 -16.11 -4.28
C ILE A 13 -23.09 -14.99 -3.25
N LYS A 14 -22.36 -15.23 -2.15
CA LYS A 14 -22.09 -14.22 -1.12
C LYS A 14 -21.34 -13.02 -1.71
N THR A 15 -20.29 -13.27 -2.50
CA THR A 15 -19.51 -12.21 -3.16
C THR A 15 -20.37 -11.38 -4.11
N LYS A 16 -21.21 -12.02 -4.93
CA LYS A 16 -22.14 -11.32 -5.83
C LYS A 16 -23.13 -10.46 -5.05
N ALA A 17 -23.67 -10.96 -3.94
CA ALA A 17 -24.58 -10.20 -3.08
C ALA A 17 -23.87 -8.98 -2.48
N TRP A 18 -22.66 -9.15 -1.95
CA TRP A 18 -21.85 -8.07 -1.39
C TRP A 18 -21.50 -6.98 -2.41
N VAL A 19 -21.17 -7.37 -3.66
CA VAL A 19 -20.94 -6.42 -4.77
C VAL A 19 -22.24 -5.70 -5.13
N ALA A 20 -23.38 -6.39 -5.15
CA ALA A 20 -24.67 -5.79 -5.50
C ALA A 20 -25.17 -4.74 -4.49
N GLU A 21 -24.71 -4.79 -3.24
CA GLU A 21 -25.03 -3.78 -2.22
C GLU A 21 -24.43 -2.40 -2.54
N ASP A 22 -23.27 -2.33 -3.20
CA ASP A 22 -22.68 -1.06 -3.64
C ASP A 22 -21.81 -1.27 -4.91
N PRO A 23 -22.43 -1.46 -6.08
CA PRO A 23 -21.73 -1.85 -7.30
C PRO A 23 -20.84 -0.73 -7.88
N LYS A 24 -20.94 0.50 -7.37
CA LYS A 24 -20.08 1.61 -7.79
C LYS A 24 -18.73 1.58 -7.08
N ASN A 25 -18.68 1.09 -5.84
CA ASN A 25 -17.48 1.10 -5.02
C ASN A 25 -16.97 -0.30 -4.64
N ARG A 26 -17.75 -1.36 -4.86
CA ARG A 26 -17.38 -2.74 -4.54
C ARG A 26 -17.16 -3.54 -5.82
N TRP A 27 -16.01 -4.19 -5.91
CA TRP A 27 -15.66 -5.10 -6.99
C TRP A 27 -14.89 -6.29 -6.42
N ALA A 28 -15.15 -7.48 -6.96
CA ALA A 28 -14.47 -8.70 -6.56
C ALA A 28 -14.43 -9.70 -7.71
N GLY A 29 -13.35 -10.49 -7.74
CA GLY A 29 -13.29 -11.71 -8.55
C GLY A 29 -14.21 -12.80 -8.00
N LEU A 30 -14.48 -13.79 -8.84
CA LEU A 30 -15.22 -14.99 -8.47
C LEU A 30 -14.32 -16.20 -8.63
N TYR A 31 -14.53 -17.20 -7.79
CA TYR A 31 -13.92 -18.51 -7.97
C TYR A 31 -14.46 -19.16 -9.24
N ILE A 32 -13.60 -19.93 -9.91
CA ILE A 32 -13.99 -20.73 -11.06
C ILE A 32 -14.89 -21.87 -10.58
N GLU A 33 -16.08 -22.02 -11.16
CA GLU A 33 -17.05 -23.05 -10.75
C GLU A 33 -16.86 -24.39 -11.49
N ASP A 34 -15.94 -24.44 -12.46
CA ASP A 34 -15.61 -25.64 -13.23
C ASP A 34 -14.74 -26.60 -12.41
N GLU A 35 -15.15 -27.86 -12.33
CA GLU A 35 -14.47 -28.91 -11.57
C GLU A 35 -13.08 -29.22 -12.16
N ALA A 36 -12.95 -29.22 -13.49
CA ALA A 36 -11.70 -29.59 -14.16
C ALA A 36 -10.55 -28.64 -13.77
N HIS A 37 -10.83 -27.35 -13.58
CA HIS A 37 -9.87 -26.36 -13.10
C HIS A 37 -9.24 -26.74 -11.75
N TRP A 38 -10.05 -27.20 -10.81
CA TRP A 38 -9.59 -27.55 -9.46
C TRP A 38 -8.82 -28.87 -9.45
N VAL A 39 -9.29 -29.84 -10.25
CA VAL A 39 -8.59 -31.12 -10.43
C VAL A 39 -7.20 -30.91 -11.06
N GLU A 40 -7.07 -30.06 -12.08
CA GLU A 40 -5.78 -29.73 -12.71
C GLU A 40 -4.80 -29.12 -11.71
N ARG A 41 -5.29 -28.30 -10.77
CA ARG A 41 -4.50 -27.71 -9.69
C ARG A 41 -4.21 -28.66 -8.52
N GLY A 42 -4.76 -29.88 -8.53
CA GLY A 42 -4.64 -30.83 -7.43
C GLY A 42 -5.49 -30.49 -6.19
N ILE A 43 -6.44 -29.57 -6.32
CA ILE A 43 -7.29 -29.10 -5.21
C ILE A 43 -8.63 -29.84 -5.30
N THR A 44 -8.84 -30.87 -4.48
CA THR A 44 -10.04 -31.74 -4.61
C THR A 44 -10.92 -31.76 -3.36
N THR A 45 -10.40 -31.23 -2.25
CA THR A 45 -11.05 -31.13 -0.95
C THR A 45 -11.08 -29.69 -0.44
N LEU A 46 -11.88 -29.44 0.59
CA LEU A 46 -11.90 -28.14 1.29
C LEU A 46 -10.58 -27.84 1.98
N ALA A 47 -9.89 -28.87 2.50
CA ALA A 47 -8.59 -28.71 3.14
C ALA A 47 -7.52 -28.30 2.11
N ASP A 48 -7.55 -28.86 0.89
CA ASP A 48 -6.62 -28.44 -0.18
C ASP A 48 -6.86 -26.98 -0.57
N LEU A 49 -8.13 -26.55 -0.65
CA LEU A 49 -8.47 -25.17 -0.95
C LEU A 49 -7.96 -24.25 0.17
N GLU A 50 -8.20 -24.60 1.44
CA GLU A 50 -7.72 -23.84 2.58
C GLU A 50 -6.19 -23.71 2.59
N ARG A 51 -5.46 -24.78 2.24
CA ARG A 51 -4.00 -24.74 2.09
C ARG A 51 -3.56 -23.79 0.97
N ASP A 52 -4.16 -23.86 -0.21
CA ASP A 52 -3.85 -22.98 -1.35
C ASP A 52 -4.11 -21.50 -1.02
N GLU A 53 -5.21 -21.23 -0.32
CA GLU A 53 -5.59 -19.89 0.15
C GLU A 53 -4.61 -19.34 1.19
N LEU A 54 -4.24 -20.15 2.19
CA LEU A 54 -3.26 -19.75 3.22
C LEU A 54 -1.87 -19.53 2.62
N ALA A 55 -1.41 -20.41 1.72
CA ALA A 55 -0.12 -20.25 1.06
C ALA A 55 -0.06 -18.95 0.24
N THR A 56 -1.13 -18.66 -0.51
CA THR A 56 -1.27 -17.40 -1.26
C THR A 56 -1.27 -16.20 -0.32
N TYR A 57 -2.02 -16.28 0.78
CA TYR A 57 -2.10 -15.22 1.79
C TYR A 57 -0.72 -14.92 2.41
N ILE A 58 0.02 -15.95 2.85
CA ILE A 58 1.37 -15.79 3.42
C ILE A 58 2.33 -15.19 2.39
N TYR A 59 2.33 -15.74 1.17
CA TYR A 59 3.24 -15.32 0.11
C TYR A 59 3.10 -13.84 -0.25
N GLU A 60 1.86 -13.36 -0.41
CA GLU A 60 1.57 -11.97 -0.73
C GLU A 60 1.68 -11.07 0.51
N GLY A 61 1.13 -11.49 1.66
CA GLY A 61 1.13 -10.73 2.91
C GLY A 61 2.53 -10.47 3.47
N HIS A 62 3.50 -11.33 3.17
CA HIS A 62 4.91 -11.08 3.50
C HIS A 62 5.43 -9.76 2.90
N LYS A 63 4.86 -9.30 1.77
CA LYS A 63 5.20 -8.00 1.19
C LYS A 63 4.79 -6.84 2.09
N ASP A 64 3.62 -6.91 2.69
CA ASP A 64 3.12 -5.86 3.59
C ASP A 64 3.84 -5.91 4.94
N ALA A 65 4.20 -7.11 5.41
CA ALA A 65 4.98 -7.28 6.63
C ALA A 65 6.44 -6.81 6.50
N PHE A 66 7.12 -7.15 5.39
CA PHE A 66 8.58 -7.06 5.27
C PHE A 66 9.10 -6.43 3.96
N GLY A 67 8.21 -5.89 3.12
CA GLY A 67 8.57 -5.20 1.87
C GLY A 67 8.91 -6.11 0.69
N THR A 68 8.87 -7.44 0.83
CA THR A 68 9.17 -8.41 -0.23
C THR A 68 8.21 -9.58 -0.23
N LYS A 69 7.94 -10.22 -1.38
CA LYS A 69 7.10 -11.42 -1.40
C LYS A 69 7.80 -12.60 -0.74
N GLY A 70 7.04 -13.50 -0.13
CA GLY A 70 7.51 -14.68 0.61
C GLY A 70 8.11 -15.79 -0.28
N ARG A 71 9.08 -15.46 -1.14
CA ARG A 71 9.67 -16.41 -2.13
C ARG A 71 10.48 -17.54 -1.52
N HIS A 72 10.78 -17.47 -0.22
CA HIS A 72 11.63 -18.42 0.49
C HIS A 72 10.84 -19.53 1.17
N TYR A 73 9.50 -19.42 1.25
CA TYR A 73 8.67 -20.46 1.84
C TYR A 73 8.61 -21.69 0.94
N ASP A 74 8.67 -22.86 1.58
CA ASP A 74 8.31 -24.14 1.00
C ASP A 74 6.97 -24.58 1.59
N PHE A 75 5.87 -24.14 0.98
CA PHE A 75 4.52 -24.42 1.49
C PHE A 75 4.14 -25.90 1.42
N ASP A 76 4.78 -26.67 0.53
CA ASP A 76 4.51 -28.09 0.36
C ASP A 76 4.95 -28.90 1.58
N SER A 77 6.00 -28.47 2.29
CA SER A 77 6.47 -29.13 3.52
C SER A 77 5.73 -28.70 4.78
N MET A 78 4.97 -27.61 4.74
CA MET A 78 4.21 -27.13 5.90
C MET A 78 2.89 -27.89 6.08
N THR A 79 2.56 -28.26 7.31
CA THR A 79 1.24 -28.75 7.69
C THR A 79 0.17 -27.66 7.62
N LEU A 80 -1.11 -28.05 7.60
CA LEU A 80 -2.21 -27.07 7.58
C LEU A 80 -2.20 -26.18 8.85
N GLN A 81 -1.81 -26.72 10.00
CA GLN A 81 -1.72 -25.92 11.22
C GLN A 81 -0.56 -24.92 11.15
N GLU A 82 0.60 -25.33 10.65
CA GLU A 82 1.74 -24.41 10.46
C GLU A 82 1.40 -23.28 9.49
N LEU A 83 0.64 -23.55 8.42
CA LEU A 83 0.15 -22.50 7.52
C LEU A 83 -0.79 -21.51 8.22
N LYS A 84 -1.64 -21.99 9.14
CA LYS A 84 -2.52 -21.10 9.92
C LYS A 84 -1.72 -20.23 10.88
N ASP A 85 -0.80 -20.84 11.62
CA ASP A 85 0.04 -20.14 12.57
C ASP A 85 0.93 -19.10 11.87
N GLU A 86 1.45 -19.44 10.68
CA GLU A 86 2.24 -18.51 9.86
C GLU A 86 1.37 -17.38 9.30
N ALA A 87 0.15 -17.66 8.84
CA ALA A 87 -0.77 -16.61 8.39
C ALA A 87 -1.12 -15.63 9.53
N ASP A 88 -1.32 -16.12 10.75
CA ASP A 88 -1.53 -15.27 11.93
C ASP A 88 -0.30 -14.42 12.25
N TYR A 89 0.91 -14.99 12.15
CA TYR A 89 2.17 -14.26 12.30
C TYR A 89 2.33 -13.15 11.26
N ILE A 90 2.11 -13.45 9.98
CA ILE A 90 2.18 -12.47 8.88
C ILE A 90 1.15 -11.36 9.07
N SER A 91 -0.07 -11.70 9.47
CA SER A 91 -1.13 -10.72 9.78
C SER A 91 -0.67 -9.73 10.86
N LYS A 92 -0.08 -10.26 11.94
CA LYS A 92 0.43 -9.44 13.03
C LYS A 92 1.60 -8.55 12.57
N ALA A 93 2.57 -9.11 11.87
CA ALA A 93 3.73 -8.37 11.37
C ALA A 93 3.34 -7.26 10.39
N ALA A 94 2.38 -7.52 9.49
CA ALA A 94 1.83 -6.51 8.58
C ALA A 94 1.15 -5.37 9.34
N ASN A 95 0.35 -5.67 10.36
CA ASN A 95 -0.28 -4.64 11.20
C ASN A 95 0.76 -3.81 11.97
N GLU A 96 1.78 -4.43 12.55
CA GLU A 96 2.86 -3.71 13.24
C GLU A 96 3.64 -2.78 12.28
N THR A 97 3.91 -3.24 11.05
CA THR A 97 4.54 -2.40 10.02
C THR A 97 3.63 -1.23 9.62
N PHE A 98 2.34 -1.47 9.39
CA PHE A 98 1.38 -0.42 9.09
C PHE A 98 1.31 0.63 10.20
N GLU A 99 1.18 0.22 11.47
CA GLU A 99 1.14 1.13 12.60
C GLU A 99 2.41 1.96 12.73
N ARG A 100 3.58 1.36 12.51
CA ARG A 100 4.87 2.05 12.52
C ARG A 100 4.97 3.09 11.39
N GLU A 101 4.54 2.74 10.17
CA GLU A 101 4.52 3.68 9.04
C GLU A 101 3.56 4.84 9.27
N GLU A 102 2.37 4.58 9.82
CA GLU A 102 1.41 5.64 10.17
C GLU A 102 1.92 6.55 11.28
N ALA A 103 2.61 6.00 12.28
CA ALA A 103 3.26 6.80 13.33
C ALA A 103 4.37 7.68 12.74
N HIS A 104 5.22 7.13 11.88
CA HIS A 104 6.29 7.87 11.22
C HIS A 104 5.75 9.00 10.34
N LYS A 105 4.73 8.76 9.51
CA LYS A 105 4.07 9.81 8.71
C LYS A 105 3.55 10.96 9.58
N LYS A 106 2.97 10.66 10.75
CA LYS A 106 2.46 11.68 11.68
C LYS A 106 3.59 12.50 12.31
N GLU A 107 4.69 11.84 12.68
CA GLU A 107 5.89 12.49 13.21
C GLU A 107 6.50 13.42 12.17
N CYS A 108 6.78 12.93 10.96
CA CYS A 108 7.30 13.71 9.84
C CYS A 108 6.40 14.92 9.51
N LEU A 109 5.08 14.72 9.50
CA LEU A 109 4.12 15.82 9.30
C LEU A 109 4.21 16.89 10.37
N LYS A 110 4.36 16.49 11.64
CA LYS A 110 4.53 17.42 12.75
C LYS A 110 5.85 18.17 12.61
N GLU A 111 6.96 17.48 12.34
CA GLU A 111 8.27 18.08 12.18
C GLU A 111 8.32 19.09 11.03
N PHE A 112 7.72 18.75 9.89
CA PHE A 112 7.64 19.66 8.75
C PHE A 112 6.81 20.91 9.08
N LYS A 113 5.66 20.75 9.75
CA LYS A 113 4.85 21.90 10.18
C LYS A 113 5.62 22.78 11.18
N ASP A 114 6.34 22.18 12.12
CA ASP A 114 7.19 22.90 13.07
C ASP A 114 8.33 23.64 12.35
N LEU A 115 8.92 23.05 11.30
CA LEU A 115 9.93 23.69 10.45
C LEU A 115 9.36 24.93 9.76
N VAL A 116 8.19 24.82 9.12
CA VAL A 116 7.52 25.95 8.47
C VAL A 116 7.25 27.07 9.49
N GLN A 117 6.73 26.75 10.68
CA GLN A 117 6.48 27.75 11.72
C GLN A 117 7.75 28.42 12.23
N LYS A 118 8.86 27.67 12.38
CA LYS A 118 10.17 28.24 12.73
C LYS A 118 10.67 29.21 11.66
N THR A 119 10.53 28.86 10.39
CA THR A 119 10.91 29.74 9.27
C THR A 119 10.08 31.02 9.25
N ILE A 120 8.77 30.93 9.56
CA ILE A 120 7.92 32.12 9.75
C ILE A 120 8.43 32.99 10.90
N ALA A 121 8.69 32.39 12.06
CA ALA A 121 9.19 33.10 13.25
C ALA A 121 10.56 33.76 13.03
N ASN A 122 11.39 33.18 12.16
CA ASN A 122 12.70 33.71 11.78
C ASN A 122 12.63 34.86 10.76
N GLY A 123 11.43 35.27 10.34
CA GLY A 123 11.23 36.49 9.54
C GLY A 123 10.54 36.30 8.19
N ALA A 124 10.17 35.08 7.80
CA ALA A 124 9.45 34.88 6.53
C ALA A 124 8.05 35.54 6.50
N GLY A 125 7.45 35.74 7.68
CA GLY A 125 6.19 36.48 7.85
C GLY A 125 4.92 35.73 7.49
N ASN A 126 4.95 34.78 6.54
CA ASN A 126 3.84 33.90 6.19
C ASN A 126 4.30 32.54 5.64
N GLU A 127 3.36 31.59 5.49
CA GLU A 127 3.62 30.22 5.02
C GLU A 127 4.21 30.20 3.61
N GLU A 128 3.71 31.01 2.68
CA GLU A 128 4.18 31.02 1.29
C GLU A 128 5.66 31.43 1.19
N THR A 129 6.05 32.51 1.87
CA THR A 129 7.45 32.95 1.93
C THR A 129 8.31 31.92 2.66
N ALA A 130 7.80 31.28 3.71
CA ALA A 130 8.53 30.21 4.39
C ALA A 130 8.78 29.02 3.47
N LEU A 131 7.78 28.57 2.72
CA LEU A 131 7.91 27.47 1.75
C LEU A 131 8.85 27.81 0.60
N ARG A 132 8.81 29.06 0.12
CA ARG A 132 9.77 29.58 -0.86
C ARG A 132 11.20 29.54 -0.32
N TRP A 133 11.45 30.01 0.90
CA TRP A 133 12.78 29.95 1.52
C TRP A 133 13.25 28.51 1.72
N LEU A 134 12.36 27.60 2.11
CA LEU A 134 12.69 26.19 2.32
C LEU A 134 13.03 25.46 1.01
N SER A 135 12.50 25.91 -0.13
CA SER A 135 12.73 25.30 -1.44
C SER A 135 13.70 26.09 -2.34
N GLU A 136 14.22 27.24 -1.88
CA GLU A 136 15.06 28.15 -2.67
C GLU A 136 16.42 27.53 -3.09
N GLY A 137 16.92 26.57 -2.32
CA GLY A 137 18.17 25.86 -2.62
C GLY A 137 18.04 24.75 -3.68
N GLU A 138 16.81 24.43 -4.08
CA GLU A 138 16.51 23.30 -4.95
C GLU A 138 16.31 23.72 -6.39
N LYS A 139 16.57 22.79 -7.31
CA LYS A 139 16.32 22.97 -8.74
C LYS A 139 15.19 22.07 -9.18
N PHE A 140 14.07 22.68 -9.56
CA PHE A 140 12.92 21.97 -10.07
C PHE A 140 12.89 22.08 -11.60
N TYR A 141 12.82 20.96 -12.31
CA TYR A 141 12.63 20.88 -13.76
C TYR A 141 11.21 20.41 -14.12
N HIS A 142 10.60 19.62 -13.24
CA HIS A 142 9.28 19.03 -13.41
C HIS A 142 8.56 18.87 -12.06
N ILE A 143 7.23 18.69 -12.08
CA ILE A 143 6.43 18.48 -10.86
C ILE A 143 6.91 17.29 -10.02
N GLN A 144 7.51 16.27 -10.63
CA GLN A 144 8.10 15.13 -9.94
C GLN A 144 9.28 15.52 -9.02
N ASP A 145 9.98 16.62 -9.31
CA ASP A 145 11.04 17.12 -8.45
C ASP A 145 10.45 17.73 -7.17
N ILE A 146 9.28 18.36 -7.27
CA ILE A 146 8.52 18.82 -6.10
C ILE A 146 8.02 17.62 -5.29
N GLU A 147 7.48 16.60 -5.96
CA GLU A 147 7.06 15.36 -5.29
C GLU A 147 8.23 14.70 -4.56
N SER A 148 9.42 14.64 -5.17
CA SER A 148 10.64 14.14 -4.56
C SER A 148 11.04 14.95 -3.33
N TRP A 149 11.04 16.28 -3.42
CA TRP A 149 11.34 17.15 -2.30
C TRP A 149 10.37 16.96 -1.13
N VAL A 150 9.06 16.86 -1.41
CA VAL A 150 8.04 16.59 -0.38
C VAL A 150 8.18 15.17 0.19
N TRP A 151 8.65 14.21 -0.62
CA TRP A 151 8.93 12.85 -0.20
C TRP A 151 10.14 12.76 0.74
N ASP A 152 11.18 13.57 0.55
CA ASP A 152 12.35 13.62 1.44
C ASP A 152 11.97 14.05 2.88
N TYR A 153 10.87 14.79 3.04
CA TYR A 153 10.29 15.09 4.35
C TYR A 153 9.34 14.01 4.88
N GLY A 154 9.18 12.87 4.19
CA GLY A 154 8.34 11.75 4.63
C GLY A 154 6.84 12.01 4.58
N ILE A 155 6.38 13.07 3.89
CA ILE A 155 4.98 13.53 3.97
C ILE A 155 4.22 13.45 2.64
N LEU A 156 4.86 13.08 1.53
CA LEU A 156 4.23 13.06 0.19
C LEU A 156 2.89 12.33 0.14
N PHE A 157 2.79 11.16 0.79
CA PHE A 157 1.59 10.33 0.77
C PHE A 157 0.54 10.70 1.83
N THR A 158 0.72 11.81 2.54
CA THR A 158 -0.30 12.39 3.42
C THR A 158 -1.21 13.34 2.65
N ASP A 159 -2.42 13.60 3.13
CA ASP A 159 -3.31 14.59 2.49
C ASP A 159 -2.66 15.99 2.44
N TYR A 160 -1.98 16.38 3.52
CA TYR A 160 -1.21 17.63 3.56
C TYR A 160 -0.07 17.66 2.53
N GLY A 161 0.68 16.57 2.36
CA GLY A 161 1.76 16.49 1.37
C GLY A 161 1.25 16.64 -0.06
N ARG A 162 0.13 15.99 -0.40
CA ARG A 162 -0.51 16.15 -1.72
C ARG A 162 -1.01 17.57 -1.97
N GLU A 163 -1.52 18.24 -0.94
CA GLU A 163 -1.88 19.66 -1.01
C GLU A 163 -0.63 20.56 -1.15
N LEU A 164 0.44 20.22 -0.44
CA LEU A 164 1.70 20.96 -0.44
C LEU A 164 2.36 20.94 -1.83
N VAL A 165 2.37 19.80 -2.53
CA VAL A 165 2.88 19.71 -3.91
C VAL A 165 2.20 20.75 -4.80
N LYS A 166 0.86 20.85 -4.73
CA LYS A 166 0.08 21.84 -5.51
C LYS A 166 0.40 23.28 -5.11
N LYS A 167 0.63 23.54 -3.82
CA LYS A 167 1.04 24.87 -3.35
C LYS A 167 2.42 25.24 -3.89
N LEU A 168 3.38 24.32 -3.80
CA LEU A 168 4.76 24.54 -4.26
C LEU A 168 4.83 24.73 -5.77
N GLU A 169 4.01 24.03 -6.55
CA GLU A 169 3.91 24.23 -8.01
C GLU A 169 3.62 25.69 -8.38
N GLY A 170 2.84 26.41 -7.56
CA GLY A 170 2.57 27.84 -7.75
C GLY A 170 3.61 28.79 -7.16
N ILE A 171 4.59 28.28 -6.39
CA ILE A 171 5.59 29.09 -5.67
C ILE A 171 6.97 28.96 -6.34
N VAL A 172 7.36 27.75 -6.75
CA VAL A 172 8.69 27.47 -7.27
C VAL A 172 8.81 27.87 -8.74
N THR A 173 10.04 28.15 -9.18
CA THR A 173 10.33 28.39 -10.59
C THR A 173 10.93 27.13 -11.19
N PHE A 174 10.40 26.70 -12.33
CA PHE A 174 10.97 25.58 -13.08
C PHE A 174 12.13 26.06 -13.95
N GLU A 175 13.28 25.39 -13.85
CA GLU A 175 14.40 25.56 -14.78
C GLU A 175 14.13 24.78 -16.08
N GLU A 176 14.57 25.32 -17.22
CA GLU A 176 14.59 24.56 -18.46
C GLU A 176 15.62 23.44 -18.36
N TRP A 177 15.21 22.20 -18.64
CA TRP A 177 16.13 21.09 -18.74
C TRP A 177 17.03 21.27 -19.96
N LYS A 178 18.35 21.40 -19.73
CA LYS A 178 19.36 21.46 -20.79
C LYS A 178 20.06 20.11 -20.87
N GLU A 179 19.90 19.43 -22.00
CA GLU A 179 20.66 18.21 -22.30
C GLU A 179 22.15 18.47 -22.14
N ALA A 180 22.84 17.55 -21.46
CA ALA A 180 24.30 17.58 -21.40
C ALA A 180 24.85 17.31 -22.81
N VAL A 181 25.64 18.26 -23.32
CA VAL A 181 26.35 18.17 -24.61
C VAL A 181 27.53 17.21 -24.52
#